data_AF-A4RW19-F1
#
_entry.id   AF-A4RW19-F1
#
_cell.length_a   1.000
_cell.length_b   1.000
_cell.length_c   1.000
_cell.angle_alpha   90.00
_cell.angle_beta   90.00
_cell.angle_gamma   90.00
#
_symmetry.space_group_name_H-M   'P 1'
#
loop_
_entity.id
_entity.type
_entity.pdbx_description
1 polymer ?
#
loop_
_entity_poly.entity_id
_entity_poly.type
_entity_poly.pdbx_seq_one_letter_code
_entity_poly.pdbx_strand_id
1 'polypeptide(L)'
;MTLSGAAPRAKAEAIVNPQPIDEGWLRFYGEATSSSSYGGYGGNENNFDKFKYYYDVPQGWEQDTVNKVEKSTNGTDNRWKSKKNKDAKVYSITLAGYGKLKEDREAIISDLALSDYNLQDAIIGADSFVTKDRDVDGQTYVDYDLVGFYGNIFASITVYGGRLYSVFAFVPEGESVEAGRRMRDSFATINNKTEQETAADMAFYRRS
;
A
#
# COMPACT_ATOMS: atom_id res chain seq x y z
N MET A 1 17.31 -44.36 8.34
CA MET A 1 17.09 -42.96 7.90
C MET A 1 15.81 -42.92 7.08
N THR A 2 14.69 -42.53 7.71
CA THR A 2 13.39 -42.37 7.04
C THR A 2 13.24 -40.92 6.62
N LEU A 3 13.21 -40.67 5.30
CA LEU A 3 12.87 -39.38 4.73
C LEU A 3 11.40 -39.09 5.05
N SER A 4 11.17 -38.07 5.88
CA SER A 4 9.84 -37.51 6.14
C SER A 4 9.34 -36.88 4.85
N GLY A 5 8.27 -37.47 4.28
CA GLY A 5 7.55 -36.89 3.17
C GLY A 5 6.82 -35.64 3.64
N ALA A 6 7.17 -34.48 3.07
CA ALA A 6 6.42 -33.26 3.26
C ALA A 6 4.97 -33.48 2.81
N ALA A 7 4.02 -33.20 3.70
CA ALA A 7 2.60 -33.22 3.36
C ALA A 7 2.34 -32.24 2.19
N PRO A 8 1.47 -32.58 1.23
CA PRO A 8 1.09 -31.66 0.17
C PRO A 8 0.47 -30.41 0.80
N ARG A 9 1.04 -29.23 0.50
CA ARG A 9 0.43 -27.94 0.85
C ARG A 9 -1.01 -27.93 0.31
N ALA A 10 -1.97 -27.64 1.19
CA ALA A 10 -3.36 -27.47 0.80
C ALA A 10 -3.44 -26.50 -0.40
N LYS A 11 -4.30 -26.80 -1.38
CA LYS A 11 -4.51 -25.92 -2.53
C LYS A 11 -4.93 -24.54 -1.99
N ALA A 12 -4.14 -23.52 -2.28
CA ALA A 12 -4.46 -22.15 -1.90
C ALA A 12 -5.82 -21.76 -2.49
N GLU A 13 -6.74 -21.31 -1.64
CA GLU A 13 -8.06 -20.89 -2.07
C GLU A 13 -7.96 -19.66 -2.97
N ALA A 14 -8.65 -19.74 -4.11
CA ALA A 14 -8.74 -18.65 -5.05
C ALA A 14 -9.49 -17.47 -4.42
N ILE A 15 -8.81 -16.37 -4.08
CA ILE A 15 -9.52 -15.19 -3.60
C ILE A 15 -10.02 -14.33 -4.77
N VAL A 16 -11.25 -13.83 -4.65
CA VAL A 16 -11.74 -12.69 -5.42
C VAL A 16 -11.10 -11.42 -4.84
N ASN A 17 -10.64 -10.49 -5.66
CA ASN A 17 -10.02 -9.25 -5.16
C ASN A 17 -10.64 -8.05 -5.91
N PRO A 18 -11.25 -7.08 -5.22
CA PRO A 18 -11.40 -6.96 -3.76
C PRO A 18 -12.52 -7.84 -3.15
N GLN A 19 -12.49 -8.02 -1.83
CA GLN A 19 -13.46 -8.81 -1.04
C GLN A 19 -14.44 -7.90 -0.27
N PRO A 20 -15.76 -8.17 -0.23
CA PRO A 20 -16.66 -7.48 0.69
C PRO A 20 -16.29 -7.75 2.15
N ILE A 21 -16.39 -6.74 3.02
CA ILE A 21 -16.09 -6.88 4.47
C ILE A 21 -17.25 -6.45 5.37
N ASP A 22 -17.83 -5.28 5.13
CA ASP A 22 -19.01 -4.74 5.84
C ASP A 22 -19.79 -3.80 4.92
N GLU A 23 -20.89 -3.24 5.41
CA GLU A 23 -21.82 -2.46 4.60
C GLU A 23 -21.15 -1.26 3.92
N GLY A 24 -21.04 -1.34 2.60
CA GLY A 24 -20.49 -0.28 1.76
C GLY A 24 -18.96 -0.29 1.62
N TRP A 25 -18.27 -1.35 2.05
CA TRP A 25 -16.80 -1.43 1.98
C TRP A 25 -16.29 -2.75 1.40
N LEU A 26 -15.16 -2.65 0.69
CA LEU A 26 -14.43 -3.76 0.11
C LEU A 26 -12.99 -3.72 0.63
N ARG A 27 -12.38 -4.86 0.90
CA ARG A 27 -10.94 -4.99 1.16
C ARG A 27 -10.20 -5.34 -0.12
N PHE A 28 -9.31 -4.46 -0.53
CA PHE A 28 -8.40 -4.68 -1.64
C PHE A 28 -7.08 -5.26 -1.14
N TYR A 29 -6.53 -6.22 -1.89
CA TYR A 29 -5.24 -6.85 -1.63
C TYR A 29 -4.24 -6.49 -2.74
N GLY A 30 -3.10 -5.90 -2.37
CA GLY A 30 -2.07 -5.48 -3.32
C GLY A 30 -0.90 -6.46 -3.39
N GLU A 31 -0.30 -6.59 -4.58
CA GLU A 31 0.75 -7.58 -4.86
C GLU A 31 2.16 -7.00 -4.75
N ALA A 32 2.32 -5.66 -4.77
CA ALA A 32 3.62 -4.98 -4.78
C ALA A 32 4.54 -5.46 -5.92
N THR A 33 3.97 -5.69 -7.11
CA THR A 33 4.72 -6.22 -8.26
C THR A 33 5.71 -5.19 -8.79
N SER A 34 6.77 -5.63 -9.48
CA SER A 34 7.71 -4.72 -10.15
C SER A 34 7.16 -4.23 -11.49
N SER A 35 7.76 -3.19 -12.06
CA SER A 35 7.42 -2.70 -13.41
C SER A 35 7.69 -3.72 -14.52
N SER A 36 8.58 -4.70 -14.27
CA SER A 36 8.83 -5.83 -15.17
C SER A 36 7.67 -6.85 -15.24
N SER A 37 6.73 -6.79 -14.29
CA SER A 37 5.51 -7.61 -14.30
C SER A 37 4.35 -6.93 -15.05
N TYR A 38 4.55 -5.69 -15.56
CA TYR A 38 3.55 -4.96 -16.34
C TYR A 38 3.30 -5.65 -17.69
N GLY A 39 2.06 -6.06 -17.96
CA GLY A 39 1.68 -6.79 -19.18
C GLY A 39 1.28 -8.25 -18.97
N GLY A 40 1.22 -8.72 -17.71
CA GLY A 40 0.61 -10.00 -17.39
C GLY A 40 1.52 -11.20 -17.65
N TYR A 41 2.40 -11.47 -16.69
CA TYR A 41 2.70 -12.87 -16.36
C TYR A 41 1.71 -13.31 -15.27
N GLY A 42 0.42 -13.25 -15.62
CA GLY A 42 -0.68 -13.70 -14.76
C GLY A 42 -0.81 -15.20 -14.87
N GLY A 43 0.06 -15.93 -14.16
CA GLY A 43 -0.23 -17.32 -13.82
C GLY A 43 -1.61 -17.37 -13.14
N ASN A 44 -2.46 -18.28 -13.58
CA ASN A 44 -3.88 -18.41 -13.24
C ASN A 44 -4.09 -18.92 -11.80
N GLU A 45 -3.22 -18.54 -10.87
CA GLU A 45 -3.20 -18.97 -9.49
C GLU A 45 -3.65 -17.78 -8.63
N ASN A 46 -4.94 -17.74 -8.29
CA ASN A 46 -5.50 -16.81 -7.31
C ASN A 46 -5.02 -17.15 -5.88
N ASN A 47 -3.74 -17.43 -5.69
CA ASN A 47 -3.17 -17.77 -4.39
C ASN A 47 -3.02 -16.49 -3.55
N PHE A 48 -3.56 -16.50 -2.33
CA PHE A 48 -3.40 -15.41 -1.36
C PHE A 48 -1.92 -15.03 -1.08
N ASP A 49 -1.00 -16.00 -1.20
CA ASP A 49 0.44 -15.81 -0.94
C ASP A 49 1.09 -14.71 -1.80
N LYS A 50 0.49 -14.38 -2.95
CA LYS A 50 1.02 -13.34 -3.83
C LYS A 50 0.80 -11.93 -3.28
N PHE A 51 -0.24 -11.72 -2.47
CA PHE A 51 -0.52 -10.42 -1.88
C PHE A 51 0.45 -10.09 -0.76
N LYS A 52 0.70 -8.79 -0.57
CA LYS A 52 1.72 -8.25 0.35
C LYS A 52 1.15 -7.24 1.33
N TYR A 53 0.00 -6.65 1.02
CA TYR A 53 -0.68 -5.68 1.87
C TYR A 53 -2.17 -5.64 1.49
N TYR A 54 -2.96 -4.99 2.34
CA TYR A 54 -4.35 -4.70 2.07
C TYR A 54 -4.73 -3.32 2.61
N TYR A 55 -5.85 -2.79 2.11
CA TYR A 55 -6.57 -1.68 2.69
C TYR A 55 -8.03 -1.72 2.22
N ASP A 56 -8.90 -1.04 2.94
CA ASP A 56 -10.33 -0.97 2.61
C ASP A 56 -10.59 0.16 1.61
N VAL A 57 -11.55 -0.03 0.71
CA VAL A 57 -12.06 0.96 -0.26
C VAL A 57 -13.58 1.00 -0.22
N PRO A 58 -14.21 2.17 -0.45
CA PRO A 58 -15.66 2.24 -0.48
C PRO A 58 -16.22 1.46 -1.68
N GLN A 59 -17.35 0.81 -1.47
CA GLN A 59 -18.09 0.13 -2.53
C GLN A 59 -18.51 1.15 -3.61
N GLY A 60 -18.39 0.74 -4.87
CA GLY A 60 -18.72 1.59 -6.02
C GLY A 60 -17.56 2.46 -6.53
N TRP A 61 -16.42 2.48 -5.83
CA TRP A 61 -15.16 2.97 -6.39
C TRP A 61 -14.65 2.01 -7.46
N GLU A 62 -13.87 2.52 -8.40
CA GLU A 62 -13.28 1.73 -9.47
C GLU A 62 -11.76 1.77 -9.44
N GLN A 63 -11.15 0.65 -9.79
CA GLN A 63 -9.71 0.58 -9.95
C GLN A 63 -9.31 1.38 -11.21
N ASP A 64 -8.33 2.24 -11.05
CA ASP A 64 -7.76 3.04 -12.11
C ASP A 64 -6.45 2.42 -12.58
N THR A 65 -6.20 2.49 -13.89
CA THR A 65 -5.01 1.90 -14.48
C THR A 65 -3.77 2.69 -14.07
N VAL A 66 -2.83 2.02 -13.41
CA VAL A 66 -1.49 2.55 -13.15
C VAL A 66 -0.57 2.11 -14.28
N ASN A 67 0.07 3.05 -14.95
CA ASN A 67 0.92 2.72 -16.11
C ASN A 67 2.35 2.32 -15.71
N LYS A 68 3.11 1.77 -16.67
CA LYS A 68 4.50 1.33 -16.45
C LYS A 68 5.43 2.46 -15.98
N VAL A 69 5.21 3.69 -16.46
CA VAL A 69 6.04 4.85 -16.11
C VAL A 69 5.82 5.21 -14.65
N GLU A 70 4.56 5.40 -14.22
CA GLU A 70 4.21 5.65 -12.81
C GLU A 70 4.83 4.59 -11.90
N LYS A 71 4.61 3.31 -12.23
CA LYS A 71 5.16 2.19 -11.46
C LYS A 71 6.68 2.18 -11.38
N SER A 72 7.38 2.64 -12.42
CA SER A 72 8.85 2.68 -12.44
C SER A 72 9.42 3.95 -11.80
N THR A 73 8.70 5.07 -11.87
CA THR A 73 9.20 6.38 -11.44
C THR A 73 8.91 6.64 -9.97
N ASN A 74 7.70 6.35 -9.50
CA ASN A 74 7.28 6.66 -8.13
C ASN A 74 6.79 5.43 -7.35
N GLY A 75 6.84 4.24 -7.96
CA GLY A 75 6.49 3.00 -7.28
C GLY A 75 4.99 2.79 -7.06
N THR A 76 4.12 3.54 -7.74
CA THR A 76 2.67 3.32 -7.65
C THR A 76 2.33 1.88 -8.04
N ASP A 77 1.72 1.12 -7.13
CA ASP A 77 1.34 -0.27 -7.36
C ASP A 77 -0.11 -0.41 -7.82
N ASN A 78 -1.01 0.37 -7.22
CA ASN A 78 -2.43 0.41 -7.59
C ASN A 78 -3.06 1.77 -7.24
N ARG A 79 -4.22 2.05 -7.85
CA ARG A 79 -5.04 3.23 -7.59
C ARG A 79 -6.51 2.89 -7.72
N TRP A 80 -7.34 3.46 -6.84
CA TRP A 80 -8.80 3.45 -6.91
C TRP A 80 -9.32 4.88 -6.90
N LYS A 81 -10.43 5.14 -7.58
CA LYS A 81 -11.07 6.46 -7.65
C LYS A 81 -12.58 6.36 -7.46
N SER A 82 -13.17 7.41 -6.90
CA SER A 82 -14.62 7.51 -6.83
C SER A 82 -15.20 7.72 -8.23
N LYS A 83 -16.27 6.97 -8.54
CA LYS A 83 -17.05 7.19 -9.78
C LYS A 83 -17.81 8.52 -9.77
N LYS A 84 -18.11 9.04 -8.58
CA LYS A 84 -18.84 10.30 -8.39
C LYS A 84 -17.92 11.51 -8.53
N ASN A 85 -16.71 11.40 -7.99
CA ASN A 85 -15.71 12.46 -7.98
C ASN A 85 -14.33 11.86 -8.28
N LYS A 86 -13.81 12.06 -9.49
CA LYS A 86 -12.58 11.40 -9.95
C LYS A 86 -11.32 11.91 -9.24
N ASP A 87 -11.40 13.08 -8.61
CA ASP A 87 -10.29 13.63 -7.83
C ASP A 87 -10.13 12.90 -6.51
N ALA A 88 -11.23 12.39 -5.94
CA ALA A 88 -11.22 11.51 -4.77
C ALA A 88 -10.63 10.15 -5.15
N LYS A 89 -9.47 9.83 -4.58
CA LYS A 89 -8.69 8.66 -4.95
C LYS A 89 -7.91 8.11 -3.77
N VAL A 90 -7.60 6.82 -3.83
CA VAL A 90 -6.66 6.16 -2.94
C VAL A 90 -5.66 5.37 -3.76
N TYR A 91 -4.39 5.42 -3.41
CA TYR A 91 -3.35 4.72 -4.13
C TYR A 91 -2.27 4.22 -3.18
N SER A 92 -1.51 3.22 -3.63
CA SER A 92 -0.41 2.66 -2.86
C SER A 92 0.89 2.83 -3.63
N ILE A 93 1.94 3.20 -2.91
CA ILE A 93 3.32 3.18 -3.39
C ILE A 93 4.06 2.04 -2.68
N THR A 94 4.86 1.29 -3.45
CA THR A 94 5.76 0.29 -2.89
C THR A 94 7.16 0.42 -3.46
N LEU A 95 8.17 0.52 -2.59
CA LEU A 95 9.57 0.73 -2.99
C LEU A 95 10.49 -0.28 -2.31
N ALA A 96 11.25 -1.02 -3.12
CA ALA A 96 12.31 -1.91 -2.64
C ALA A 96 13.49 -1.14 -2.03
N GLY A 97 14.33 -1.83 -1.24
CA GLY A 97 15.60 -1.28 -0.73
C GLY A 97 15.48 -0.56 0.62
N TYR A 98 14.31 -0.57 1.24
CA TYR A 98 14.09 0.05 2.55
C TYR A 98 14.21 -1.00 3.65
N GLY A 99 15.28 -0.92 4.45
CA GLY A 99 15.52 -1.87 5.55
C GLY A 99 14.75 -1.57 6.83
N LYS A 100 14.42 -0.29 7.08
CA LYS A 100 13.61 0.17 8.22
C LYS A 100 13.00 1.54 7.91
N LEU A 101 11.99 1.94 8.67
CA LEU A 101 11.51 3.33 8.66
C LEU A 101 12.61 4.28 9.12
N LYS A 102 12.66 5.49 8.55
CA LYS A 102 13.53 6.55 9.06
C LYS A 102 13.05 7.00 10.44
N GLU A 103 13.99 7.46 11.27
CA GLU A 103 13.68 8.04 12.59
C GLU A 103 12.96 9.38 12.43
N ASP A 104 13.42 10.20 11.49
CA ASP A 104 12.72 11.39 11.05
C ASP A 104 11.49 10.99 10.23
N ARG A 105 10.31 11.19 10.81
CA ARG A 105 9.03 10.83 10.21
C ARG A 105 8.68 11.73 9.02
N GLU A 106 8.94 13.03 9.12
CA GLU A 106 8.65 13.97 8.02
C GLU A 106 9.53 13.70 6.79
N ALA A 107 10.77 13.25 7.01
CA ALA A 107 11.66 12.84 5.93
C ALA A 107 11.20 11.57 5.19
N ILE A 108 10.29 10.75 5.74
CA ILE A 108 9.78 9.56 5.04
C ILE A 108 8.81 9.97 3.93
N ILE A 109 7.81 10.78 4.26
CA ILE A 109 6.80 11.20 3.28
C ILE A 109 7.40 12.20 2.27
N SER A 110 8.35 13.04 2.71
CA SER A 110 9.07 13.97 1.82
C SER A 110 9.86 13.24 0.74
N ASP A 111 10.51 12.12 1.06
CA ASP A 111 11.22 11.29 0.07
C ASP A 111 10.27 10.74 -1.00
N LEU A 112 9.07 10.30 -0.61
CA LEU A 112 8.08 9.79 -1.57
C LEU A 112 7.58 10.91 -2.49
N ALA A 113 7.39 12.11 -1.93
CA ALA A 113 6.96 13.30 -2.66
C ALA A 113 7.97 13.77 -3.73
N LEU A 114 9.25 13.42 -3.63
CA LEU A 114 10.26 13.74 -4.66
C LEU A 114 9.88 13.21 -6.05
N SER A 115 9.06 12.15 -6.11
CA SER A 115 8.60 11.50 -7.33
C SER A 115 7.10 11.67 -7.59
N ASP A 116 6.39 12.42 -6.74
CA ASP A 116 4.96 12.69 -6.84
C ASP A 116 4.69 14.18 -6.57
N TYR A 117 4.61 14.95 -7.67
CA TYR A 117 4.36 16.39 -7.60
C TYR A 117 3.07 16.75 -6.86
N ASN A 118 2.01 15.94 -6.97
CA ASN A 118 0.76 16.23 -6.26
C ASN A 118 0.93 16.07 -4.76
N LEU A 119 1.69 15.06 -4.32
CA LEU A 119 2.01 14.86 -2.92
C LEU A 119 2.94 15.97 -2.41
N GLN A 120 3.92 16.40 -3.21
CA GLN A 120 4.79 17.52 -2.87
C GLN A 120 3.99 18.82 -2.68
N ASP A 121 3.11 19.14 -3.62
CA ASP A 121 2.25 20.33 -3.54
C ASP A 121 1.31 20.25 -2.34
N ALA A 122 0.76 19.07 -2.05
CA ALA A 122 -0.10 18.88 -0.89
C ALA A 122 0.64 19.03 0.45
N ILE A 123 1.90 18.60 0.54
CA ILE A 123 2.75 18.82 1.72
C ILE A 123 3.02 20.32 1.91
N ILE A 124 3.39 21.02 0.82
CA ILE A 124 3.70 22.46 0.87
C ILE A 124 2.46 23.30 1.18
N GLY A 125 1.30 22.90 0.65
CA GLY A 125 0.04 23.62 0.78
C GLY A 125 -0.84 23.18 1.95
N ALA A 126 -0.37 22.28 2.83
CA ALA A 126 -1.14 21.85 3.99
C ALA A 126 -1.21 22.95 5.06
N ASP A 127 -2.42 23.25 5.52
CA ASP A 127 -2.67 24.12 6.67
C ASP A 127 -2.33 23.40 7.99
N SER A 128 -2.44 22.07 8.00
CA SER A 128 -2.07 21.23 9.13
C SER A 128 -1.40 19.95 8.65
N PHE A 129 -0.33 19.60 9.35
CA PHE A 129 0.43 18.37 9.14
C PHE A 129 0.55 17.66 10.48
N VAL A 130 -0.14 16.52 10.63
CA VAL A 130 -0.10 15.72 11.86
C VAL A 130 0.53 14.36 11.56
N THR A 131 1.48 13.97 12.40
CA THR A 131 2.19 12.69 12.31
C THR A 131 1.90 11.85 13.54
N LYS A 132 1.65 10.55 13.35
CA LYS A 132 1.40 9.62 14.45
C LYS A 132 2.00 8.25 14.14
N ASP A 133 2.65 7.65 15.13
CA ASP A 133 3.03 6.25 15.06
C ASP A 133 1.85 5.34 15.49
N ARG A 134 1.62 4.28 14.73
CA ARG A 134 0.61 3.24 14.98
C ARG A 134 1.29 1.87 14.96
N ASP A 135 1.01 1.06 15.98
CA ASP A 135 1.43 -0.35 15.99
C ASP A 135 0.32 -1.23 15.41
N VAL A 136 0.69 -2.12 14.50
CA VAL A 136 -0.18 -3.18 13.99
C VAL A 136 0.60 -4.48 14.06
N ASP A 137 0.20 -5.36 14.97
CA ASP A 137 0.82 -6.67 15.20
C ASP A 137 2.36 -6.60 15.40
N GLY A 138 2.83 -5.59 16.15
CA GLY A 138 4.26 -5.39 16.44
C GLY A 138 5.05 -4.74 15.30
N GLN A 139 4.38 -4.31 14.24
CA GLN A 139 4.97 -3.52 13.16
C GLN A 139 4.55 -2.06 13.28
N THR A 140 5.54 -1.16 13.25
CA THR A 140 5.31 0.29 13.28
C THR A 140 4.88 0.81 11.91
N TYR A 141 3.79 1.58 11.91
CA TYR A 141 3.29 2.40 10.82
C TYR A 141 3.41 3.86 11.23
N VAL A 142 3.69 4.73 10.27
CA VAL A 142 3.68 6.17 10.45
C VAL A 142 2.51 6.71 9.65
N ASP A 143 1.53 7.24 10.36
CA ASP A 143 0.31 7.83 9.81
C ASP A 143 0.49 9.35 9.68
N TYR A 144 -0.02 9.91 8.59
CA TYR A 144 0.01 11.34 8.30
C TYR A 144 -1.40 11.84 7.98
N ASP A 145 -1.75 12.99 8.57
CA ASP A 145 -2.93 13.78 8.22
C ASP A 145 -2.44 15.11 7.67
N LEU A 146 -2.59 15.30 6.36
CA LEU A 146 -2.34 16.57 5.70
C LEU A 146 -3.70 17.17 5.42
N VAL A 147 -4.02 18.28 6.08
CA VAL A 147 -5.28 18.99 5.92
C VAL A 147 -4.98 20.31 5.23
N GLY A 148 -5.65 20.59 4.11
CA GLY A 148 -5.45 21.82 3.38
C GLY A 148 -6.68 22.27 2.63
N PHE A 149 -6.64 23.52 2.15
CA PHE A 149 -7.73 24.18 1.44
C PHE A 149 -8.29 23.38 0.24
N TYR A 150 -7.44 22.67 -0.50
CA TYR A 150 -7.84 21.92 -1.70
C TYR A 150 -8.23 20.45 -1.42
N GLY A 151 -8.23 20.03 -0.16
CA GLY A 151 -8.53 18.67 0.26
C GLY A 151 -7.56 18.11 1.28
N ASN A 152 -7.89 16.94 1.81
CA ASN A 152 -7.11 16.23 2.81
C ASN A 152 -6.37 15.04 2.20
N ILE A 153 -5.19 14.74 2.71
CA ILE A 153 -4.50 13.47 2.47
C ILE A 153 -4.35 12.74 3.79
N PHE A 154 -4.84 11.50 3.83
CA PHE A 154 -4.59 10.55 4.91
C PHE A 154 -3.66 9.46 4.40
N ALA A 155 -2.47 9.36 4.99
CA ALA A 155 -1.46 8.41 4.55
C ALA A 155 -0.98 7.51 5.69
N SER A 156 -0.56 6.30 5.36
CA SER A 156 0.09 5.37 6.28
C SER A 156 1.28 4.74 5.59
N ILE A 157 2.43 4.71 6.25
CA ILE A 157 3.70 4.22 5.69
C ILE A 157 4.34 3.24 6.67
N THR A 158 4.81 2.11 6.15
CA THR A 158 5.59 1.12 6.92
C THR A 158 6.74 0.57 6.08
N VAL A 159 7.67 -0.11 6.73
CA VAL A 159 8.69 -0.94 6.08
C VAL A 159 8.57 -2.38 6.58
N TYR A 160 8.50 -3.32 5.65
CA TYR A 160 8.45 -4.76 5.93
C TYR A 160 9.20 -5.51 4.83
N GLY A 161 9.95 -6.56 5.18
CA GLY A 161 10.62 -7.42 4.17
C GLY A 161 11.58 -6.69 3.22
N GLY A 162 12.25 -5.62 3.67
CA GLY A 162 13.16 -4.85 2.81
C GLY A 162 12.45 -3.92 1.81
N ARG A 163 11.15 -3.65 2.02
CA ARG A 163 10.31 -2.83 1.15
C ARG A 163 9.49 -1.84 1.96
N LEU A 164 9.41 -0.61 1.47
CA LEU A 164 8.46 0.39 1.92
C LEU A 164 7.09 0.11 1.29
N TYR A 165 6.06 0.18 2.12
CA TYR A 165 4.67 0.09 1.71
C TYR A 165 3.95 1.34 2.22
N SER A 166 3.14 1.95 1.37
CA SER A 166 2.31 3.07 1.78
C SER A 166 0.93 3.06 1.13
N VAL A 167 -0.01 3.72 1.77
CA VAL A 167 -1.29 4.12 1.19
C VAL A 167 -1.46 5.63 1.32
N PHE A 168 -2.09 6.25 0.33
CA PHE A 168 -2.46 7.66 0.31
C PHE A 168 -3.91 7.78 -0.12
N ALA A 169 -4.77 8.30 0.77
CA ALA A 169 -6.15 8.62 0.48
C ALA A 169 -6.30 10.14 0.31
N PHE A 170 -6.54 10.58 -0.93
CA PHE A 170 -6.84 11.97 -1.26
C PHE A 170 -8.35 12.20 -1.22
N VAL A 171 -8.75 13.13 -0.36
CA VAL A 171 -10.14 13.46 -0.05
C VAL A 171 -10.36 14.94 -0.38
N PRO A 172 -10.81 15.28 -1.59
CA PRO A 172 -11.11 16.67 -1.94
C PRO A 172 -12.28 17.22 -1.10
N GLU A 173 -12.46 18.53 -1.15
CA GLU A 173 -13.58 19.19 -0.47
C GLU A 173 -14.94 18.56 -0.84
N GLY A 174 -15.80 18.35 0.15
CA GLY A 174 -17.13 17.74 -0.03
C GLY A 174 -17.15 16.20 0.00
N GLU A 175 -16.01 15.53 0.01
CA GLU A 175 -15.92 14.08 0.22
C GLU A 175 -15.85 13.71 1.72
N SER A 176 -16.16 12.45 2.06
CA SER A 176 -16.13 12.01 3.46
C SER A 176 -14.70 11.87 3.98
N VAL A 177 -14.38 12.70 4.98
CA VAL A 177 -13.12 12.65 5.75
C VAL A 177 -12.96 11.33 6.48
N GLU A 178 -14.06 10.79 7.03
CA GLU A 178 -14.09 9.51 7.74
C GLU A 178 -13.76 8.36 6.80
N ALA A 179 -14.25 8.40 5.56
CA ALA A 179 -13.88 7.42 4.55
C ALA A 179 -12.38 7.49 4.24
N GLY A 180 -11.81 8.69 4.11
CA GLY A 180 -10.37 8.92 3.99
C GLY A 180 -9.55 8.28 5.11
N ARG A 181 -9.92 8.59 6.36
CA ARG A 181 -9.29 8.03 7.56
C ARG A 181 -9.41 6.51 7.60
N ARG A 182 -10.56 5.93 7.24
CA ARG A 182 -10.75 4.47 7.20
C ARG A 182 -9.85 3.80 6.16
N MET A 183 -9.72 4.37 4.96
CA MET A 183 -8.82 3.83 3.93
C MET A 183 -7.36 3.79 4.44
N ARG A 184 -6.93 4.82 5.18
CA ARG A 184 -5.63 4.82 5.86
C ARG A 184 -5.55 3.80 7.00
N ASP A 185 -6.50 3.83 7.93
CA ASP A 185 -6.46 3.05 9.18
C ASP A 185 -6.55 1.54 8.93
N SER A 186 -7.23 1.14 7.88
CA SER A 186 -7.32 -0.26 7.44
C SER A 186 -6.05 -0.78 6.78
N PHE A 187 -5.09 0.08 6.43
CA PHE A 187 -3.88 -0.34 5.74
C PHE A 187 -2.96 -1.15 6.65
N ALA A 188 -2.57 -2.32 6.15
CA ALA A 188 -1.56 -3.16 6.77
C ALA A 188 -0.85 -4.05 5.74
N THR A 189 0.40 -4.40 6.02
CA THR A 189 1.15 -5.44 5.32
C THR A 189 0.69 -6.82 5.78
N ILE A 190 0.75 -7.79 4.88
CA ILE A 190 0.42 -9.18 5.18
C ILE A 190 1.69 -9.91 5.57
N ASN A 191 1.77 -10.36 6.82
CA ASN A 191 2.89 -11.12 7.36
C ASN A 191 2.80 -12.60 6.96
N ASN A 192 2.96 -12.87 5.66
CA ASN A 192 2.91 -14.23 5.10
C ASN A 192 4.28 -14.94 5.09
N LYS A 193 5.35 -14.30 5.58
CA LYS A 193 6.72 -14.78 5.43
C LYS A 193 7.33 -15.18 6.77
N THR A 194 8.07 -16.28 6.74
CA THR A 194 8.94 -16.67 7.86
C THR A 194 10.10 -15.68 8.02
N GLU A 195 10.74 -15.67 9.19
CA GLU A 195 11.94 -14.85 9.45
C GLU A 195 13.07 -15.13 8.44
N GLN A 196 13.22 -16.37 7.99
CA GLN A 196 14.23 -16.77 6.99
C GLN A 196 13.94 -16.17 5.61
N GLU A 197 12.69 -16.19 5.15
CA GLU A 197 12.30 -15.59 3.87
C GLU A 197 12.45 -14.06 3.90
N THR A 198 12.11 -13.45 5.03
CA THR A 198 12.32 -12.01 5.27
C THR A 198 13.81 -11.65 5.23
N ALA A 199 14.67 -12.45 5.86
CA ALA A 199 16.12 -12.25 5.84
C ALA A 199 16.72 -12.42 4.44
N ALA A 200 16.21 -13.37 3.65
CA ALA A 200 16.64 -13.59 2.27
C ALA A 200 16.31 -12.39 1.36
N ASP A 201 15.10 -11.85 1.44
CA ASP A 201 14.70 -10.64 0.71
C ASP A 201 15.59 -9.45 1.09
N MET A 202 15.83 -9.24 2.39
CA MET A 202 16.74 -8.18 2.85
C MET A 202 18.18 -8.38 2.35
N ALA A 203 18.63 -9.63 2.14
CA ALA A 203 19.95 -9.90 1.58
C ALA A 203 19.98 -9.66 0.07
N PHE A 204 18.89 -9.95 -0.65
CA PHE A 204 18.75 -9.64 -2.07
C PHE A 204 18.83 -8.13 -2.30
N TYR A 205 18.02 -7.34 -1.58
CA TYR A 205 18.00 -5.88 -1.76
C TYR A 205 19.28 -5.17 -1.30
N ARG A 206 20.05 -5.77 -0.40
CA ARG A 206 21.38 -5.22 -0.02
C ARG A 206 22.45 -5.41 -1.10
N ARG A 207 22.22 -6.28 -2.10
CA ARG A 207 23.18 -6.63 -3.15
C ARG A 207 22.87 -5.99 -4.51
N SER A 208 21.66 -5.43 -4.66
CA SER A 208 21.17 -4.72 -5.84
C SER A 208 21.31 -3.23 -5.69
#